data_AF-A0A8T9C7T1-F1
#
_entry.id   AF-A0A8T9C7T1-F1
#
_cell.length_a   1.000
_cell.length_b   1.000
_cell.length_c   1.000
_cell.angle_alpha   90.00
_cell.angle_beta   90.00
_cell.angle_gamma   90.00
#
_symmetry.space_group_name_H-M   'P 1'
#
loop_
_entity.id
_entity.type
_entity.pdbx_description
1 polymer ?
#
loop_
_entity_poly.entity_id
_entity_poly.type
_entity_poly.pdbx_seq_one_letter_code
_entity_poly.pdbx_strand_id
1 'polypeptide(L)'
;MAAQPQIATLDCDVLVVGGGNAGFSAATSAAQSGAGRVLLIDKCPEEWVGGNSYFTAGAFRTVHGGLEDVLPLVNNVKEELIDLDPYTSRDFLADLRRVTNGRFDPELGKVLVEESNDAVKWLAGIGVRLQLSFNRQAYKVDGRYKFWGGMCLKTEDGGRGLMIDHRRAAEKIGVKVLFSTAARTLKLDESTGAFKSLEAVGEEGKPIIINAKAVVLAAGGFEANPRMRSQYLGPGWDNAYVRGTPYNTGECLEMAIRDISAKQAGQWSGCHSVAWDANAPAHSGDREISNEFTKSGYPLGITINNQGDRFFDEGSDIRNYTYAKFGRAILNQPQGIAFQTWDSKGVAWLRDEEYRDEIVEKIHASSIEELARKCADSHGLENPRRFIETVEEYNQAVYQHRKENRGLKWDPAVKDKLSTQSSERSLKIPKSNWALAIDEGPFVAVKVGCGVTFTFGGLAIDPKTAGVVSLSGRSVPGVFCAGEMVGGLFYENYPGGSGLTSGAVFGRKAGIHAAAHANAKRTSVVGSRL
;
A
#
# COMPACT_ATOMS: atom_id res chain seq x y z
N MET A 1 14.07 45.64 -19.03
CA MET A 1 14.45 44.24 -19.31
C MET A 1 14.43 43.49 -18.00
N ALA A 2 13.48 42.59 -17.78
CA ALA A 2 13.51 41.74 -16.58
C ALA A 2 14.76 40.84 -16.67
N ALA A 3 15.56 40.79 -15.61
CA ALA A 3 16.70 39.89 -15.54
C ALA A 3 16.23 38.45 -15.77
N GLN A 4 16.90 37.71 -16.65
CA GLN A 4 16.63 36.27 -16.79
C GLN A 4 16.83 35.61 -15.42
N PRO A 5 15.88 34.76 -14.97
CA PRO A 5 16.02 34.08 -13.69
C PRO A 5 17.31 33.25 -13.70
N GLN A 6 18.16 33.48 -12.71
CA GLN A 6 19.41 32.74 -12.54
C GLN A 6 19.07 31.27 -12.26
N ILE A 7 19.42 30.37 -13.18
CA ILE A 7 19.16 28.93 -13.04
C ILE A 7 20.17 28.34 -12.07
N ALA A 8 19.71 27.74 -10.98
CA ALA A 8 20.59 27.05 -10.04
C ALA A 8 21.07 25.72 -10.65
N THR A 9 22.37 25.42 -10.53
CA THR A 9 22.94 24.14 -10.97
C THR A 9 23.49 23.37 -9.77
N LEU A 10 23.11 22.10 -9.65
CA LEU A 10 23.53 21.19 -8.60
C LEU A 10 24.24 19.97 -9.23
N ASP A 11 25.26 19.44 -8.55
CA ASP A 11 25.99 18.26 -9.00
C ASP A 11 25.98 17.16 -7.93
N CYS A 12 25.62 15.95 -8.32
CA CYS A 12 25.70 14.77 -7.47
C CYS A 12 26.20 13.54 -8.25
N ASP A 13 26.57 12.48 -7.55
CA ASP A 13 26.91 11.21 -8.20
C ASP A 13 25.61 10.45 -8.53
N VAL A 14 24.68 10.37 -7.56
CA VAL A 14 23.37 9.72 -7.68
C VAL A 14 22.27 10.68 -7.25
N LEU A 15 21.30 10.88 -8.15
CA LEU A 15 20.04 11.59 -7.87
C LEU A 15 18.93 10.59 -7.56
N VAL A 16 18.13 10.83 -6.52
CA VAL A 16 16.93 10.07 -6.21
C VAL A 16 15.71 10.99 -6.27
N VAL A 17 14.66 10.57 -6.96
CA VAL A 17 13.42 11.37 -7.13
C VAL A 17 12.28 10.69 -6.37
N GLY A 18 11.81 11.34 -5.29
CA GLY A 18 10.77 10.87 -4.39
C GLY A 18 11.32 10.37 -3.05
N GLY A 19 10.76 10.87 -1.95
CA GLY A 19 11.18 10.62 -0.56
C GLY A 19 10.26 9.68 0.20
N GLY A 20 9.80 8.59 -0.42
CA GLY A 20 9.11 7.49 0.26
C GLY A 20 10.05 6.38 0.73
N ASN A 21 9.50 5.25 1.20
CA ASN A 21 10.27 4.07 1.62
C ASN A 21 11.26 3.59 0.54
N ALA A 22 10.85 3.56 -0.73
CA ALA A 22 11.72 3.16 -1.83
C ALA A 22 12.84 4.16 -2.10
N GLY A 23 12.52 5.46 -2.08
CA GLY A 23 13.48 6.53 -2.33
C GLY A 23 14.54 6.65 -1.24
N PHE A 24 14.15 6.65 0.03
CA PHE A 24 15.11 6.61 1.14
C PHE A 24 15.92 5.32 1.15
N SER A 25 15.33 4.18 0.76
CA SER A 25 16.07 2.93 0.62
C SER A 25 17.15 3.03 -0.47
N ALA A 26 16.81 3.64 -1.61
CA ALA A 26 17.75 3.87 -2.71
C ALA A 26 18.85 4.86 -2.34
N ALA A 27 18.51 5.99 -1.72
CA ALA A 27 19.50 7.00 -1.34
C ALA A 27 20.49 6.44 -0.30
N THR A 28 19.97 5.75 0.72
CA THR A 28 20.80 5.17 1.79
C THR A 28 21.74 4.10 1.25
N SER A 29 21.21 3.17 0.45
CA SER A 29 22.01 2.09 -0.14
C SER A 29 23.03 2.60 -1.18
N ALA A 30 22.72 3.64 -1.95
CA ALA A 30 23.67 4.28 -2.87
C ALA A 30 24.86 4.87 -2.11
N ALA A 31 24.61 5.60 -1.01
CA ALA A 31 25.66 6.16 -0.16
C ALA A 31 26.52 5.05 0.49
N GLN A 32 25.88 4.00 1.03
CA GLN A 32 26.59 2.82 1.56
C GLN A 32 27.42 2.08 0.51
N SER A 33 27.03 2.16 -0.76
CA SER A 33 27.71 1.53 -1.90
C SER A 33 28.78 2.42 -2.53
N GLY A 34 29.18 3.50 -1.85
CA GLY A 34 30.30 4.35 -2.25
C GLY A 34 29.97 5.47 -3.23
N ALA A 35 28.69 5.83 -3.41
CA ALA A 35 28.35 7.09 -4.07
C ALA A 35 28.77 8.27 -3.17
N GLY A 36 29.64 9.15 -3.68
CA GLY A 36 30.22 10.23 -2.87
C GLY A 36 29.25 11.37 -2.56
N ARG A 37 28.36 11.69 -3.50
CA ARG A 37 27.29 12.70 -3.32
C ARG A 37 25.95 12.12 -3.74
N VAL A 38 25.07 11.92 -2.78
CA VAL A 38 23.69 11.47 -3.00
C VAL A 38 22.74 12.62 -2.70
N LEU A 39 21.91 12.97 -3.68
CA LEU A 39 20.87 13.98 -3.56
C LEU A 39 19.51 13.31 -3.75
N LEU A 40 18.61 13.46 -2.79
CA LEU A 40 17.20 13.12 -2.90
C LEU A 40 16.40 14.41 -3.10
N ILE A 41 15.51 14.43 -4.09
CA ILE A 41 14.53 15.51 -4.26
C ILE A 41 13.12 14.98 -4.03
N ASP A 42 12.27 15.78 -3.41
CA ASP A 42 10.84 15.53 -3.31
C ASP A 42 10.08 16.81 -3.66
N LYS A 43 8.97 16.67 -4.38
CA LYS A 43 8.13 17.81 -4.74
C LYS A 43 7.23 18.26 -3.60
N CYS A 44 6.98 17.39 -2.62
CA CYS A 44 6.22 17.80 -1.45
C CYS A 44 7.06 18.74 -0.59
N PRO A 45 6.43 19.65 0.15
CA PRO A 45 7.12 20.40 1.19
C PRO A 45 7.52 19.45 2.33
N GLU A 46 8.45 19.87 3.18
CA GLU A 46 9.09 19.00 4.18
C GLU A 46 8.09 18.36 5.15
N GLU A 47 7.07 19.11 5.57
CA GLU A 47 6.03 18.66 6.46
C GLU A 47 5.21 17.50 5.88
N TRP A 48 5.23 17.31 4.55
CA TRP A 48 4.55 16.23 3.83
C TRP A 48 5.45 15.05 3.46
N VAL A 49 6.69 15.02 3.95
CA VAL A 49 7.66 13.95 3.66
C VAL A 49 7.08 12.54 3.87
N GLY A 50 7.51 11.61 3.01
CA GLY A 50 7.23 10.19 3.11
C GLY A 50 6.29 9.63 2.06
N GLY A 51 5.61 10.50 1.30
CA GLY A 51 4.56 10.07 0.37
C GLY A 51 3.55 9.15 1.04
N ASN A 52 3.08 8.12 0.33
CA ASN A 52 2.18 7.12 0.92
C ASN A 52 2.83 6.23 1.97
N SER A 53 4.17 6.15 2.01
CA SER A 53 4.85 5.38 3.05
C SER A 53 4.60 5.97 4.45
N TYR A 54 4.21 7.24 4.56
CA TYR A 54 3.81 7.85 5.82
C TYR A 54 2.46 7.34 6.36
N PHE A 55 1.53 6.98 5.46
CA PHE A 55 0.13 6.65 5.77
C PHE A 55 -0.13 5.14 5.92
N THR A 56 0.93 4.34 5.86
CA THR A 56 0.83 2.89 6.03
C THR A 56 0.75 2.49 7.50
N ALA A 57 0.18 1.32 7.76
CA ALA A 57 0.26 0.65 9.06
C ALA A 57 1.65 0.07 9.37
N GLY A 58 2.60 0.17 8.42
CA GLY A 58 3.98 -0.25 8.62
C GLY A 58 4.27 -1.72 8.32
N ALA A 59 3.32 -2.48 7.78
CA ALA A 59 3.46 -3.93 7.62
C ALA A 59 4.45 -4.32 6.51
N PHE A 60 5.34 -5.27 6.82
CA PHE A 60 6.27 -5.90 5.87
C PHE A 60 5.93 -7.40 5.77
N ARG A 61 5.79 -7.88 4.53
CA ARG A 61 5.60 -9.31 4.23
C ARG A 61 6.94 -9.88 3.80
N THR A 62 7.47 -10.80 4.58
CA THR A 62 8.89 -11.16 4.51
C THR A 62 9.04 -12.65 4.68
N VAL A 63 9.84 -13.29 3.83
CA VAL A 63 10.26 -14.68 4.05
C VAL A 63 11.03 -14.75 5.37
N HIS A 64 10.73 -15.72 6.24
CA HIS A 64 11.46 -15.90 7.50
C HIS A 64 11.48 -17.36 7.96
N GLY A 65 12.52 -17.73 8.71
CA GLY A 65 12.72 -19.06 9.29
C GLY A 65 11.86 -19.40 10.49
N GLY A 66 10.94 -18.51 10.89
CA GLY A 66 10.10 -18.63 12.08
C GLY A 66 10.50 -17.63 13.15
N LEU A 67 10.13 -17.90 14.41
CA LEU A 67 10.35 -16.96 15.52
C LEU A 67 11.82 -16.56 15.71
N GLU A 68 12.75 -17.51 15.69
CA GLU A 68 14.19 -17.26 15.92
C GLU A 68 14.82 -16.31 14.89
N ASP A 69 14.33 -16.31 13.64
CA ASP A 69 14.81 -15.41 12.59
C ASP A 69 14.27 -13.98 12.74
N VAL A 70 13.11 -13.83 13.40
CA VAL A 70 12.39 -12.55 13.54
C VAL A 70 12.70 -11.86 14.86
N LEU A 71 12.90 -12.62 15.95
CA LEU A 71 13.16 -12.07 17.29
C LEU A 71 14.31 -11.05 17.34
N PRO A 72 15.46 -11.26 16.68
CA PRO A 72 16.56 -10.29 16.72
C PRO A 72 16.24 -8.94 16.05
N LEU A 73 15.16 -8.88 15.26
CA LEU A 73 14.79 -7.70 14.48
C LEU A 73 13.78 -6.80 15.22
N VAL A 74 13.08 -7.30 16.23
CA VAL A 74 11.92 -6.65 16.84
C VAL A 74 12.20 -6.12 18.24
N ASN A 75 11.52 -5.04 18.64
CA ASN A 75 11.76 -4.35 19.92
C ASN A 75 10.60 -4.42 20.94
N ASN A 76 9.55 -5.21 20.70
CA ASN A 76 8.30 -5.20 21.49
C ASN A 76 7.89 -6.56 22.07
N VAL A 77 8.84 -7.47 22.28
CA VAL A 77 8.56 -8.86 22.68
C VAL A 77 9.31 -9.33 23.92
N LYS A 78 8.64 -10.22 24.67
CA LYS A 78 9.20 -11.16 25.65
C LYS A 78 8.79 -12.56 25.18
N GLU A 79 9.75 -13.47 24.98
CA GLU A 79 9.67 -14.61 24.02
C GLU A 79 8.60 -15.69 24.31
N GLU A 80 8.19 -15.87 25.56
CA GLU A 80 7.59 -17.13 26.05
C GLU A 80 6.15 -17.43 25.56
N LEU A 81 5.49 -16.49 24.86
CA LEU A 81 4.06 -16.55 24.51
C LEU A 81 3.74 -16.55 23.02
N ILE A 82 4.72 -16.77 22.13
CA ILE A 82 4.55 -16.58 20.68
C ILE A 82 4.69 -17.90 19.93
N ASP A 83 3.75 -18.17 19.04
CA ASP A 83 3.85 -19.23 18.03
C ASP A 83 3.95 -18.57 16.65
N LEU A 84 5.12 -18.69 16.01
CA LEU A 84 5.38 -18.16 14.68
C LEU A 84 6.10 -19.21 13.82
N ASP A 85 5.32 -19.87 12.98
CA ASP A 85 5.82 -20.82 11.99
C ASP A 85 6.63 -20.11 10.89
N PRO A 86 7.54 -20.83 10.21
CA PRO A 86 8.23 -20.29 9.04
C PRO A 86 7.25 -19.84 7.96
N TYR A 87 7.60 -18.74 7.29
CA TYR A 87 6.91 -18.29 6.09
C TYR A 87 7.91 -18.30 4.95
N THR A 88 7.82 -19.32 4.09
CA THR A 88 8.86 -19.66 3.12
C THR A 88 8.71 -18.89 1.80
N SER A 89 9.74 -18.92 0.96
CA SER A 89 9.66 -18.41 -0.41
C SER A 89 8.53 -19.07 -1.21
N ARG A 90 8.25 -20.36 -0.95
CA ARG A 90 7.13 -21.07 -1.58
C ARG A 90 5.80 -20.48 -1.16
N ASP A 91 5.62 -20.18 0.13
CA ASP A 91 4.38 -19.61 0.66
C ASP A 91 4.13 -18.22 0.07
N PHE A 92 5.17 -17.37 0.02
CA PHE A 92 5.05 -16.04 -0.56
C PHE A 92 4.80 -16.07 -2.07
N LEU A 93 5.48 -16.91 -2.82
CA LEU A 93 5.22 -17.05 -4.25
C LEU A 93 3.81 -17.60 -4.53
N ALA A 94 3.33 -18.53 -3.70
CA ALA A 94 1.97 -19.06 -3.79
C ALA A 94 0.91 -17.98 -3.51
N ASP A 95 1.11 -17.16 -2.47
CA ASP A 95 0.23 -16.04 -2.15
C ASP A 95 0.22 -14.98 -3.27
N LEU A 96 1.40 -14.61 -3.79
CA LEU A 96 1.53 -13.67 -4.90
C LEU A 96 0.80 -14.20 -6.14
N ARG A 97 1.07 -15.45 -6.55
CA ARG A 97 0.38 -16.10 -7.66
C ARG A 97 -1.13 -16.11 -7.48
N ARG A 98 -1.61 -16.44 -6.28
CA ARG A 98 -3.03 -16.53 -5.96
C ARG A 98 -3.73 -15.19 -6.13
N VAL A 99 -3.21 -14.12 -5.55
CA VAL A 99 -3.90 -12.82 -5.55
C VAL A 99 -3.79 -12.07 -6.88
N THR A 100 -2.76 -12.37 -7.68
CA THR A 100 -2.59 -11.77 -9.02
C THR A 100 -3.11 -12.67 -10.14
N ASN A 101 -3.75 -13.81 -9.83
CA ASN A 101 -4.12 -14.84 -10.82
C ASN A 101 -2.96 -15.26 -11.74
N GLY A 102 -1.74 -15.34 -11.19
CA GLY A 102 -0.51 -15.71 -11.91
C GLY A 102 0.00 -14.69 -12.92
N ARG A 103 -0.55 -13.46 -12.95
CA ARG A 103 -0.16 -12.42 -13.91
C ARG A 103 1.10 -11.63 -13.56
N PHE A 104 1.59 -11.71 -12.33
CA PHE A 104 2.82 -11.04 -11.93
C PHE A 104 4.01 -11.50 -12.80
N ASP A 105 4.97 -10.61 -13.03
CA ASP A 105 6.22 -10.94 -13.71
C ASP A 105 7.01 -11.95 -12.85
N PRO A 106 7.28 -13.17 -13.35
CA PRO A 106 7.89 -14.22 -12.55
C PRO A 106 9.27 -13.86 -11.99
N GLU A 107 10.08 -13.12 -12.72
CA GLU A 107 11.43 -12.75 -12.30
C GLU A 107 11.39 -11.61 -11.27
N LEU A 108 10.51 -10.62 -11.45
CA LEU A 108 10.27 -9.60 -10.40
C LEU A 108 9.73 -10.24 -9.12
N GLY A 109 8.77 -11.16 -9.25
CA GLY A 109 8.21 -11.87 -8.10
C GLY A 109 9.26 -12.73 -7.39
N LYS A 110 10.13 -13.41 -8.14
CA LYS A 110 11.24 -14.18 -7.59
C LYS A 110 12.19 -13.29 -6.78
N VAL A 111 12.66 -12.19 -7.36
CA VAL A 111 13.55 -11.22 -6.70
C VAL A 111 12.90 -10.65 -5.43
N LEU A 112 11.64 -10.23 -5.52
CA LEU A 112 10.89 -9.72 -4.35
C LEU A 112 10.88 -10.73 -3.21
N VAL A 113 10.57 -11.99 -3.52
CA VAL A 113 10.41 -13.06 -2.53
C VAL A 113 11.77 -13.43 -1.92
N GLU A 114 12.75 -13.74 -2.76
CA GLU A 114 14.07 -14.22 -2.34
C GLU A 114 14.86 -13.16 -1.55
N GLU A 115 14.73 -11.87 -1.91
CA GLU A 115 15.48 -10.78 -1.25
C GLU A 115 14.70 -10.11 -0.10
N SER A 116 13.46 -10.54 0.18
CA SER A 116 12.60 -9.89 1.21
C SER A 116 13.20 -9.94 2.62
N ASN A 117 13.79 -11.07 3.02
CA ASN A 117 14.40 -11.25 4.35
C ASN A 117 15.62 -10.34 4.51
N ASP A 118 16.52 -10.37 3.52
CA ASP A 118 17.74 -9.57 3.51
C ASP A 118 17.44 -8.06 3.48
N ALA A 119 16.40 -7.64 2.77
CA ALA A 119 15.97 -6.24 2.76
C ALA A 119 15.48 -5.78 4.13
N VAL A 120 14.68 -6.60 4.83
CA VAL A 120 14.19 -6.26 6.17
C VAL A 120 15.30 -6.29 7.22
N LYS A 121 16.22 -7.26 7.17
CA LYS A 121 17.42 -7.29 8.02
C LYS A 121 18.28 -6.05 7.80
N TRP A 122 18.42 -5.61 6.56
CA TRP A 122 19.12 -4.37 6.24
C TRP A 122 18.40 -3.13 6.77
N LEU A 123 17.07 -3.04 6.65
CA LEU A 123 16.29 -1.95 7.23
C LEU A 123 16.52 -1.85 8.75
N ALA A 124 16.48 -2.99 9.45
CA ALA A 124 16.81 -3.04 10.87
C ALA A 124 18.26 -2.56 11.14
N GLY A 125 19.22 -3.01 10.32
CA GLY A 125 20.63 -2.63 10.41
C GLY A 125 20.92 -1.15 10.19
N ILE A 126 20.10 -0.44 9.40
CA ILE A 126 20.19 1.02 9.24
C ILE A 126 19.42 1.80 10.32
N GLY A 127 18.71 1.10 11.21
CA GLY A 127 18.02 1.68 12.37
C GLY A 127 16.51 1.82 12.25
N VAL A 128 15.86 1.17 11.27
CA VAL A 128 14.39 1.07 11.22
C VAL A 128 13.90 0.16 12.34
N ARG A 129 13.05 0.68 13.21
CA ARG A 129 12.49 -0.05 14.35
C ARG A 129 11.34 -0.94 13.90
N LEU A 130 11.50 -2.25 14.07
CA LEU A 130 10.50 -3.24 13.74
C LEU A 130 9.86 -3.81 15.01
N GLN A 131 8.63 -4.28 14.85
CA GLN A 131 7.78 -4.83 15.89
C GLN A 131 7.02 -6.05 15.36
N LEU A 132 6.69 -6.98 16.24
CA LEU A 132 5.65 -7.95 15.95
C LEU A 132 4.28 -7.28 15.95
N SER A 133 3.46 -7.60 14.96
CA SER A 133 2.17 -6.97 14.67
C SER A 133 1.00 -7.54 15.47
N PHE A 134 1.12 -7.55 16.81
CA PHE A 134 0.11 -8.12 17.71
C PHE A 134 -1.30 -7.52 17.52
N ASN A 135 -1.38 -6.21 17.28
CA ASN A 135 -2.66 -5.51 17.20
C ASN A 135 -3.45 -5.75 15.91
N ARG A 136 -2.82 -6.33 14.87
CA ARG A 136 -3.43 -6.43 13.53
C ARG A 136 -3.35 -7.82 12.92
N GLN A 137 -2.38 -8.64 13.33
CA GLN A 137 -2.02 -9.91 12.68
C GLN A 137 -1.88 -11.08 13.64
N ALA A 138 -2.28 -10.93 14.90
CA ALA A 138 -2.27 -12.00 15.87
C ALA A 138 -3.56 -12.06 16.66
N TYR A 139 -3.96 -13.27 17.04
CA TYR A 139 -4.99 -13.52 18.05
C TYR A 139 -4.39 -14.35 19.18
N LYS A 140 -4.94 -14.19 20.38
CA LYS A 140 -4.59 -15.06 21.52
C LYS A 140 -5.42 -16.33 21.44
N VAL A 141 -4.78 -17.46 21.18
CA VAL A 141 -5.40 -18.79 21.07
C VAL A 141 -4.73 -19.68 22.10
N ASP A 142 -5.53 -20.29 22.99
CA ASP A 142 -5.04 -21.17 24.07
C ASP A 142 -3.91 -20.56 24.92
N GLY A 143 -3.99 -19.25 25.18
CA GLY A 143 -3.00 -18.53 25.99
C GLY A 143 -1.79 -17.98 25.23
N ARG A 144 -1.58 -18.37 23.96
CA ARG A 144 -0.42 -17.98 23.13
C ARG A 144 -0.84 -17.11 21.95
N TYR A 145 0.05 -16.23 21.49
CA TYR A 145 -0.19 -15.40 20.30
C TYR A 145 0.16 -16.18 19.04
N LYS A 146 -0.83 -16.39 18.18
CA LYS A 146 -0.66 -17.00 16.86
C LYS A 146 -0.78 -15.95 15.77
N PHE A 147 0.24 -15.84 14.94
CA PHE A 147 0.25 -14.94 13.78
C PHE A 147 -0.39 -15.60 12.56
N TRP A 148 -1.04 -14.81 11.71
CA TRP A 148 -1.76 -15.32 10.54
C TRP A 148 -1.51 -14.51 9.27
N GLY A 149 -1.85 -15.12 8.12
CA GLY A 149 -1.88 -14.43 6.82
C GLY A 149 -0.52 -13.97 6.29
N GLY A 150 0.59 -14.61 6.70
CA GLY A 150 1.93 -14.38 6.16
C GLY A 150 2.54 -13.02 6.49
N MET A 151 2.09 -12.35 7.55
CA MET A 151 2.63 -11.06 8.00
C MET A 151 2.77 -11.03 9.51
N CYS A 152 4.01 -11.02 10.00
CA CYS A 152 4.31 -10.89 11.42
C CYS A 152 4.95 -9.54 11.77
N LEU A 153 5.61 -8.88 10.81
CA LEU A 153 6.38 -7.66 11.03
C LEU A 153 5.61 -6.39 10.69
N LYS A 154 5.79 -5.38 11.53
CA LYS A 154 5.45 -3.99 11.25
C LYS A 154 6.54 -3.04 11.74
N THR A 155 6.50 -1.77 11.33
CA THR A 155 7.32 -0.72 11.94
C THR A 155 6.67 -0.18 13.22
N GLU A 156 7.52 0.27 14.14
CA GLU A 156 7.07 1.08 15.28
C GLU A 156 6.41 2.37 14.75
N ASP A 157 5.26 2.74 15.32
CA ASP A 157 4.44 3.89 14.90
C ASP A 157 4.05 3.91 13.41
N GLY A 158 3.95 2.73 12.78
CA GLY A 158 3.52 2.58 11.39
C GLY A 158 4.39 3.38 10.41
N GLY A 159 3.74 4.01 9.43
CA GLY A 159 4.41 4.81 8.41
C GLY A 159 5.13 6.04 8.95
N ARG A 160 4.60 6.66 10.00
CA ARG A 160 5.23 7.82 10.65
C ARG A 160 6.61 7.43 11.20
N GLY A 161 6.67 6.36 11.99
CA GLY A 161 7.93 5.88 12.55
C GLY A 161 8.92 5.41 11.48
N LEU A 162 8.42 4.72 10.44
CA LEU A 162 9.23 4.33 9.28
C LEU A 162 9.94 5.52 8.65
N MET A 163 9.22 6.63 8.43
CA MET A 163 9.79 7.82 7.80
C MET A 163 10.77 8.57 8.71
N ILE A 164 10.53 8.59 10.02
CA ILE A 164 11.46 9.14 11.01
C ILE A 164 12.78 8.37 10.97
N ASP A 165 12.71 7.04 10.97
CA ASP A 165 13.90 6.19 11.01
C ASP A 165 14.70 6.26 9.70
N HIS A 166 14.01 6.25 8.54
CA HIS A 166 14.65 6.46 7.23
C HIS A 166 15.38 7.79 7.14
N ARG A 167 14.74 8.88 7.58
CA ARG A 167 15.37 10.21 7.57
C ARG A 167 16.64 10.23 8.43
N ARG A 168 16.57 9.69 9.64
CA ARG A 168 17.72 9.59 10.55
C ARG A 168 18.86 8.79 9.94
N ALA A 169 18.56 7.65 9.31
CA ALA A 169 19.55 6.79 8.66
C ALA A 169 20.25 7.51 7.50
N ALA A 170 19.47 8.19 6.64
CA ALA A 170 19.97 8.92 5.49
C ALA A 170 20.84 10.13 5.90
N GLU A 171 20.40 10.89 6.90
CA GLU A 171 21.13 12.04 7.45
C GLU A 171 22.48 11.62 8.04
N LYS A 172 22.50 10.52 8.81
CA LYS A 172 23.71 9.99 9.45
C LYS A 172 24.85 9.70 8.46
N ILE A 173 24.51 9.35 7.22
CA ILE A 173 25.50 9.02 6.18
C ILE A 173 25.63 10.11 5.10
N GLY A 174 25.08 11.30 5.36
CA GLY A 174 25.31 12.49 4.54
C GLY A 174 24.45 12.60 3.27
N VAL A 175 23.35 11.85 3.16
CA VAL A 175 22.37 12.06 2.07
C VAL A 175 21.78 13.47 2.21
N LYS A 176 21.79 14.24 1.12
CA LYS A 176 21.13 15.55 1.07
C LYS A 176 19.71 15.40 0.54
N VAL A 177 18.77 16.11 1.14
CA VAL A 177 17.36 16.12 0.73
C VAL A 177 16.95 17.54 0.37
N LEU A 178 16.30 17.72 -0.77
CA LEU A 178 15.65 18.97 -1.17
C LEU A 178 14.15 18.75 -1.34
N PHE A 179 13.37 19.38 -0.46
CA PHE A 179 11.91 19.40 -0.55
C PHE A 179 11.44 20.50 -1.52
N SER A 180 10.13 20.54 -1.78
CA SER A 180 9.50 21.51 -2.68
C SER A 180 10.18 21.58 -4.06
N THR A 181 10.76 20.46 -4.51
CA THR A 181 11.59 20.37 -5.72
C THR A 181 11.02 19.30 -6.65
N ALA A 182 10.29 19.75 -7.66
CA ALA A 182 9.56 18.89 -8.58
C ALA A 182 10.37 18.60 -9.85
N ALA A 183 10.59 17.31 -10.13
CA ALA A 183 11.18 16.87 -11.40
C ALA A 183 10.28 17.20 -12.60
N ARG A 184 10.90 17.55 -13.74
CA ARG A 184 10.19 17.95 -14.97
C ARG A 184 10.69 17.24 -16.22
N THR A 185 12.00 17.23 -16.44
CA THR A 185 12.60 16.73 -17.68
C THR A 185 13.82 15.88 -17.39
N LEU A 186 13.88 14.67 -17.96
CA LEU A 186 15.10 13.87 -18.01
C LEU A 186 15.91 14.24 -19.26
N LYS A 187 17.22 14.42 -19.11
CA LYS A 187 18.16 14.61 -20.22
C LYS A 187 19.11 13.43 -20.31
N LEU A 188 19.16 12.84 -21.49
CA LEU A 188 20.15 11.82 -21.85
C LEU A 188 21.30 12.48 -22.60
N ASP A 189 22.47 11.87 -22.50
CA ASP A 189 23.60 12.17 -23.35
C ASP A 189 23.35 11.63 -24.77
N GLU A 190 23.45 12.49 -25.78
CA GLU A 190 23.10 12.14 -27.16
C GLU A 190 24.01 11.06 -27.76
N SER A 191 25.27 10.99 -27.31
CA SER A 191 26.26 10.05 -27.85
C SER A 191 26.15 8.66 -27.23
N THR A 192 25.85 8.59 -25.93
CA THR A 192 25.84 7.33 -25.17
C THR A 192 24.45 6.82 -24.83
N GLY A 193 23.42 7.67 -24.93
CA GLY A 193 22.07 7.39 -24.45
C GLY A 193 21.95 7.27 -22.93
N ALA A 194 23.00 7.60 -22.18
CA ALA A 194 23.02 7.49 -20.73
C ALA A 194 22.39 8.73 -20.06
N PHE A 195 21.88 8.57 -18.85
CA PHE A 195 21.45 9.71 -18.03
C PHE A 195 22.56 10.75 -17.85
N LYS A 196 22.20 12.03 -17.99
CA LYS A 196 23.10 13.18 -17.90
C LYS A 196 22.66 14.18 -16.84
N SER A 197 21.40 14.60 -16.88
CA SER A 197 20.87 15.59 -15.94
C SER A 197 19.34 15.54 -15.86
N LEU A 198 18.81 16.20 -14.82
CA LEU A 198 17.39 16.39 -14.61
C LEU A 198 17.09 17.88 -14.44
N GLU A 199 16.10 18.38 -15.17
CA GLU A 199 15.51 19.69 -14.94
C GLU A 199 14.42 19.56 -13.88
N ALA A 200 14.51 20.39 -12.84
CA ALA A 200 13.56 20.47 -11.74
C ALA A 200 13.08 21.90 -11.54
N VAL A 201 12.00 22.04 -10.77
CA VAL A 201 11.45 23.32 -10.34
C VAL A 201 11.38 23.29 -8.82
N GLY A 202 12.14 24.18 -8.18
CA GLY A 202 12.15 24.36 -6.73
C GLY A 202 11.03 25.27 -6.23
N GLU A 203 11.18 25.74 -5.00
CA GLU A 203 10.26 26.71 -4.39
C GLU A 203 10.04 27.94 -5.27
N GLU A 204 8.81 28.45 -5.25
CA GLU A 204 8.39 29.64 -6.01
C GLU A 204 8.57 29.51 -7.54
N GLY A 205 8.70 28.28 -8.05
CA GLY A 205 8.85 28.05 -9.49
C GLY A 205 10.28 28.22 -10.01
N LYS A 206 11.28 28.29 -9.12
CA LYS A 206 12.69 28.52 -9.51
C LYS A 206 13.25 27.33 -10.30
N PRO A 207 13.78 27.53 -11.52
CA PRO A 207 14.36 26.45 -12.31
C PRO A 207 15.69 25.97 -11.70
N ILE A 208 15.86 24.65 -11.64
CA ILE A 208 17.07 23.96 -11.15
C ILE A 208 17.51 22.94 -12.19
N ILE A 209 18.81 22.89 -12.49
CA ILE A 209 19.42 21.80 -13.26
C ILE A 209 20.24 20.95 -12.28
N ILE A 210 19.98 19.64 -12.28
CA ILE A 210 20.71 18.68 -11.45
C ILE A 210 21.52 17.76 -12.38
N ASN A 211 22.83 17.94 -12.42
CA ASN A 211 23.73 17.02 -13.10
C ASN A 211 23.97 15.81 -12.19
N ALA A 212 23.78 14.60 -12.71
CA ALA A 212 24.15 13.39 -12.01
C ALA A 212 24.58 12.29 -12.98
N LYS A 213 25.33 11.31 -12.47
CA LYS A 213 25.78 10.19 -13.29
C LYS A 213 24.73 9.10 -13.40
N ALA A 214 23.87 8.97 -12.39
CA ALA A 214 22.73 8.08 -12.35
C ALA A 214 21.54 8.74 -11.64
N VAL A 215 20.33 8.30 -11.99
CA VAL A 215 19.08 8.69 -11.35
C VAL A 215 18.25 7.46 -10.95
N VAL A 216 17.63 7.51 -9.77
CA VAL A 216 16.63 6.54 -9.30
C VAL A 216 15.27 7.22 -9.23
N LEU A 217 14.30 6.73 -10.01
CA LEU A 217 12.92 7.20 -10.01
C LEU A 217 12.10 6.39 -8.99
N ALA A 218 11.67 7.03 -7.91
CA ALA A 218 10.98 6.42 -6.77
C ALA A 218 9.80 7.28 -6.26
N ALA A 219 9.10 7.95 -7.19
CA ALA A 219 8.11 8.99 -6.92
C ALA A 219 6.66 8.50 -6.77
N GLY A 220 6.44 7.19 -6.64
CA GLY A 220 5.10 6.61 -6.44
C GLY A 220 4.28 6.42 -7.72
N GLY A 221 3.01 6.04 -7.54
CA GLY A 221 2.01 5.91 -8.60
C GLY A 221 1.35 7.21 -9.05
N PHE A 222 0.01 7.22 -9.07
CA PHE A 222 -0.79 8.37 -9.52
C PHE A 222 -2.15 8.51 -8.81
N GLU A 223 -2.33 7.88 -7.65
CA GLU A 223 -3.63 7.81 -6.98
C GLU A 223 -4.14 9.15 -6.42
N ALA A 224 -3.30 10.18 -6.30
CA ALA A 224 -3.76 11.53 -5.97
C ALA A 224 -4.19 12.35 -7.21
N ASN A 225 -4.05 11.81 -8.43
CA ASN A 225 -4.40 12.50 -9.66
C ASN A 225 -5.79 12.06 -10.16
N PRO A 226 -6.86 12.87 -9.98
CA PRO A 226 -8.21 12.49 -10.43
C PRO A 226 -8.30 12.24 -11.93
N ARG A 227 -7.57 13.00 -12.76
CA ARG A 227 -7.54 12.80 -14.23
C ARG A 227 -6.98 11.44 -14.59
N MET A 228 -5.80 11.09 -14.07
CA MET A 228 -5.18 9.80 -14.35
C MET A 228 -5.97 8.63 -13.76
N ARG A 229 -6.59 8.81 -12.60
CA ARG A 229 -7.50 7.82 -12.01
C ARG A 229 -8.68 7.52 -12.94
N SER A 230 -9.37 8.54 -13.42
CA SER A 230 -10.47 8.38 -14.38
C SER A 230 -10.00 7.73 -15.69
N GLN A 231 -8.85 8.17 -16.21
CA GLN A 231 -8.27 7.66 -17.46
C GLN A 231 -7.87 6.18 -17.39
N TYR A 232 -7.21 5.76 -16.30
CA TYR A 232 -6.60 4.42 -16.24
C TYR A 232 -7.39 3.43 -15.38
N LEU A 233 -7.88 3.85 -14.21
CA LEU A 233 -8.64 2.96 -13.30
C LEU A 233 -10.11 2.80 -13.73
N GLY A 234 -10.64 3.79 -14.45
CA GLY A 234 -11.95 3.78 -15.09
C GLY A 234 -12.89 4.88 -14.57
N PRO A 235 -14.12 4.97 -15.13
CA PRO A 235 -15.11 5.96 -14.72
C PRO A 235 -15.42 5.92 -13.21
N GLY A 236 -15.54 7.09 -12.58
CA GLY A 236 -15.87 7.25 -11.16
C GLY A 236 -14.68 7.21 -10.20
N TRP A 237 -13.48 6.81 -10.66
CA TRP A 237 -12.27 6.78 -9.81
C TRP A 237 -11.73 8.14 -9.42
N ASP A 238 -12.14 9.20 -10.10
CA ASP A 238 -11.93 10.58 -9.70
C ASP A 238 -12.67 10.95 -8.39
N ASN A 239 -13.73 10.21 -8.03
CA ASN A 239 -14.49 10.40 -6.78
C ASN A 239 -13.96 9.59 -5.59
N ALA A 240 -12.99 8.69 -5.79
CA ALA A 240 -12.40 7.95 -4.67
C ALA A 240 -11.62 8.88 -3.73
N TYR A 241 -11.66 8.60 -2.44
CA TYR A 241 -10.88 9.32 -1.43
C TYR A 241 -9.39 9.00 -1.60
N VAL A 242 -8.53 9.98 -1.39
CA VAL A 242 -7.07 9.76 -1.41
C VAL A 242 -6.61 9.30 -0.03
N ARG A 243 -6.27 8.02 0.10
CA ARG A 243 -5.66 7.47 1.32
C ARG A 243 -4.14 7.68 1.24
N GLY A 244 -3.71 8.94 1.37
CA GLY A 244 -2.27 9.22 1.39
C GLY A 244 -1.88 10.64 0.99
N THR A 245 -0.70 10.76 0.40
CA THR A 245 -0.18 12.09 0.07
C THR A 245 -0.98 12.72 -1.09
N PRO A 246 -1.31 14.03 -1.04
CA PRO A 246 -1.92 14.72 -2.18
C PRO A 246 -0.92 14.95 -3.33
N TYR A 247 0.36 14.65 -3.10
CA TYR A 247 1.43 14.89 -4.06
C TYR A 247 1.68 13.70 -5.00
N ASN A 248 1.08 12.53 -4.84
CA ASN A 248 1.40 11.40 -5.73
C ASN A 248 0.55 11.40 -7.01
N THR A 249 0.97 12.22 -7.97
CA THR A 249 0.14 12.59 -9.14
C THR A 249 0.68 12.13 -10.50
N GLY A 250 1.66 11.22 -10.52
CA GLY A 250 2.06 10.49 -11.72
C GLY A 250 2.98 11.21 -12.72
N GLU A 251 3.45 12.43 -12.43
CA GLU A 251 4.26 13.20 -13.39
C GLU A 251 5.60 12.55 -13.68
N CYS A 252 6.18 11.81 -12.72
CA CYS A 252 7.43 11.08 -12.96
C CYS A 252 7.23 9.87 -13.89
N LEU A 253 6.04 9.24 -13.88
CA LEU A 253 5.70 8.21 -14.86
C LEU A 253 5.63 8.84 -16.26
N GLU A 254 4.85 9.92 -16.40
CA GLU A 254 4.72 10.65 -17.68
C GLU A 254 6.08 11.15 -18.18
N MET A 255 6.92 11.70 -17.30
CA MET A 255 8.28 12.16 -17.60
C MET A 255 9.15 11.02 -18.14
N ALA A 256 9.18 9.86 -17.48
CA ALA A 256 9.98 8.73 -17.93
C ALA A 256 9.47 8.16 -19.27
N ILE A 257 8.15 8.05 -19.45
CA ILE A 257 7.57 7.57 -20.71
C ILE A 257 7.92 8.53 -21.85
N ARG A 258 7.73 9.84 -21.64
CA ARG A 258 7.94 10.87 -22.65
C ARG A 258 9.42 11.06 -23.01
N ASP A 259 10.29 11.20 -22.01
CA ASP A 259 11.66 11.69 -22.23
C ASP A 259 12.64 10.58 -22.59
N ILE A 260 12.41 9.35 -22.10
CA ILE A 260 13.35 8.23 -22.29
C ILE A 260 12.67 7.00 -22.92
N SER A 261 11.45 7.15 -23.44
CA SER A 261 10.66 6.05 -24.01
C SER A 261 10.58 4.86 -23.05
N ALA A 262 10.39 5.10 -21.75
CA ALA A 262 10.29 4.04 -20.76
C ALA A 262 9.11 3.11 -21.10
N LYS A 263 9.38 1.80 -21.12
CA LYS A 263 8.36 0.78 -21.36
C LYS A 263 7.42 0.71 -20.15
N GLN A 264 6.13 0.70 -20.41
CA GLN A 264 5.10 0.52 -19.40
C GLN A 264 4.90 -0.96 -19.07
N ALA A 265 4.53 -1.28 -17.82
CA ALA A 265 4.26 -2.63 -17.34
C ALA A 265 3.15 -2.64 -16.28
N GLY A 266 2.67 -3.84 -15.93
CA GLY A 266 1.63 -4.03 -14.91
C GLY A 266 0.21 -3.75 -15.39
N GLN A 267 -0.73 -3.67 -14.44
CA GLN A 267 -2.14 -3.39 -14.70
C GLN A 267 -2.47 -1.94 -14.37
N TRP A 268 -2.50 -1.08 -15.39
CA TRP A 268 -2.83 0.34 -15.22
C TRP A 268 -4.26 0.59 -14.71
N SER A 269 -5.18 -0.35 -14.95
CA SER A 269 -6.55 -0.31 -14.40
C SER A 269 -6.68 -0.88 -12.99
N GLY A 270 -5.59 -1.40 -12.44
CA GLY A 270 -5.54 -2.03 -11.13
C GLY A 270 -4.99 -1.08 -10.08
N CYS A 271 -5.55 -1.16 -8.87
CA CYS A 271 -5.08 -0.41 -7.72
C CYS A 271 -5.45 -1.12 -6.42
N HIS A 272 -4.73 -0.77 -5.37
CA HIS A 272 -5.12 -1.07 -4.00
C HIS A 272 -6.13 -0.01 -3.54
N SER A 273 -7.33 -0.47 -3.18
CA SER A 273 -8.38 0.37 -2.59
C SER A 273 -9.07 -0.33 -1.43
N VAL A 274 -9.42 0.43 -0.39
CA VAL A 274 -10.00 -0.11 0.84
C VAL A 274 -11.39 0.47 1.11
N ALA A 275 -12.16 -0.24 1.93
CA ALA A 275 -13.26 0.39 2.64
C ALA A 275 -12.68 1.49 3.54
N TRP A 276 -13.12 2.72 3.30
CA TRP A 276 -12.59 3.92 3.93
C TRP A 276 -13.72 4.67 4.60
N ASP A 277 -13.43 5.32 5.73
CA ASP A 277 -14.43 6.15 6.41
C ASP A 277 -14.97 7.24 5.47
N ALA A 278 -16.30 7.37 5.38
CA ALA A 278 -16.92 8.34 4.51
C ALA A 278 -16.72 9.80 4.99
N ASN A 279 -16.35 9.99 6.26
CA ASN A 279 -16.07 11.31 6.85
C ASN A 279 -14.58 11.68 6.79
N ALA A 280 -13.72 10.83 6.22
CA ALA A 280 -12.31 11.13 6.04
C ALA A 280 -12.10 12.28 5.02
N PRO A 281 -10.95 12.99 5.06
CA PRO A 281 -10.64 14.00 4.05
C PRO A 281 -10.60 13.39 2.64
N ALA A 282 -11.24 14.05 1.67
CA ALA A 282 -11.43 13.51 0.33
C ALA A 282 -10.13 13.45 -0.51
N HIS A 283 -9.22 14.41 -0.32
CA HIS A 283 -8.11 14.64 -1.23
C HIS A 283 -6.73 14.41 -0.61
N SER A 284 -6.68 13.97 0.63
CA SER A 284 -5.44 13.59 1.31
C SER A 284 -5.72 12.66 2.48
N GLY A 285 -4.71 11.91 2.90
CA GLY A 285 -4.68 11.28 4.21
C GLY A 285 -4.51 12.34 5.30
N ASP A 286 -4.99 12.01 6.48
CA ASP A 286 -4.72 12.77 7.70
C ASP A 286 -3.36 12.36 8.25
N ARG A 287 -2.46 13.30 8.54
CA ARG A 287 -1.11 12.96 9.01
C ARG A 287 -1.11 12.54 10.47
N GLU A 288 -2.04 13.01 11.28
CA GLU A 288 -2.16 12.66 12.70
C GLU A 288 -2.78 11.28 12.85
N ILE A 289 -3.96 11.10 12.27
CA ILE A 289 -4.78 9.89 12.32
C ILE A 289 -4.23 8.79 11.37
N SER A 290 -3.49 9.18 10.33
CA SER A 290 -2.81 8.26 9.40
C SER A 290 -3.73 7.16 8.84
N ASN A 291 -3.56 5.92 9.28
CA ASN A 291 -4.23 4.76 8.72
C ASN A 291 -5.60 4.44 9.37
N GLU A 292 -6.00 5.16 10.40
CA GLU A 292 -7.10 4.77 11.29
C GLU A 292 -8.50 4.94 10.66
N PHE A 293 -8.62 5.70 9.56
CA PHE A 293 -9.83 5.74 8.74
C PHE A 293 -10.09 4.45 7.93
N THR A 294 -9.16 3.48 7.93
CA THR A 294 -9.41 2.15 7.35
C THR A 294 -10.60 1.51 8.07
N LYS A 295 -11.56 0.93 7.33
CA LYS A 295 -12.71 0.22 7.93
C LYS A 295 -12.71 -1.25 7.55
N SER A 296 -11.87 -2.02 8.26
CA SER A 296 -11.56 -3.40 7.91
C SER A 296 -12.36 -4.46 8.69
N GLY A 297 -13.37 -4.03 9.45
CA GLY A 297 -14.29 -4.87 10.23
C GLY A 297 -15.38 -5.57 9.41
N TYR A 298 -15.41 -5.41 8.09
CA TYR A 298 -16.41 -6.05 7.22
C TYR A 298 -16.55 -7.57 7.39
N PRO A 299 -15.52 -8.38 7.73
CA PRO A 299 -15.71 -9.82 7.94
C PRO A 299 -16.60 -10.14 9.15
N LEU A 300 -16.64 -9.23 10.14
CA LEU A 300 -17.36 -9.41 11.40
C LEU A 300 -18.85 -9.06 11.29
N GLY A 301 -19.30 -8.51 10.16
CA GLY A 301 -20.68 -8.09 9.92
C GLY A 301 -21.07 -8.30 8.45
N ILE A 302 -21.93 -7.42 7.93
CA ILE A 302 -22.28 -7.37 6.50
C ILE A 302 -22.09 -5.94 5.95
N THR A 303 -21.93 -5.81 4.64
CA THR A 303 -21.83 -4.52 3.95
C THR A 303 -23.00 -4.35 2.98
N ILE A 304 -23.81 -3.31 3.21
CA ILE A 304 -25.03 -3.03 2.47
C ILE A 304 -24.86 -1.70 1.70
N ASN A 305 -25.16 -1.66 0.41
CA ASN A 305 -25.08 -0.43 -0.38
C ASN A 305 -26.20 0.57 -0.04
N ASN A 306 -26.20 1.75 -0.65
CA ASN A 306 -27.25 2.74 -0.39
C ASN A 306 -28.66 2.35 -0.91
N GLN A 307 -28.78 1.28 -1.71
CA GLN A 307 -30.06 0.72 -2.15
C GLN A 307 -30.56 -0.41 -1.24
N GLY A 308 -29.86 -0.70 -0.14
CA GLY A 308 -30.26 -1.71 0.83
C GLY A 308 -29.83 -3.13 0.48
N ASP A 309 -28.96 -3.34 -0.52
CA ASP A 309 -28.50 -4.67 -0.95
C ASP A 309 -27.04 -4.98 -0.57
N ARG A 310 -26.76 -6.25 -0.26
CA ARG A 310 -25.39 -6.78 -0.22
C ARG A 310 -24.83 -6.97 -1.63
N PHE A 311 -23.52 -6.74 -1.79
CA PHE A 311 -22.89 -6.71 -3.13
C PHE A 311 -21.53 -7.42 -3.22
N PHE A 312 -20.98 -7.94 -2.13
CA PHE A 312 -19.84 -8.84 -2.14
C PHE A 312 -19.85 -9.82 -0.95
N ASP A 313 -19.05 -10.87 -1.02
CA ASP A 313 -18.85 -11.83 0.06
C ASP A 313 -17.77 -11.33 1.05
N GLU A 314 -18.24 -10.78 2.17
CA GLU A 314 -17.42 -10.26 3.26
C GLU A 314 -16.53 -11.34 3.92
N GLY A 315 -16.91 -12.62 3.77
CA GLY A 315 -16.21 -13.79 4.31
C GLY A 315 -15.46 -14.61 3.27
N SER A 316 -15.19 -14.06 2.07
CA SER A 316 -14.58 -14.81 0.96
C SER A 316 -13.15 -15.29 1.24
N ASP A 317 -12.38 -14.51 1.98
CA ASP A 317 -11.04 -14.90 2.45
C ASP A 317 -10.66 -14.09 3.70
N ILE A 318 -9.56 -14.51 4.32
CA ILE A 318 -8.92 -13.78 5.41
C ILE A 318 -8.66 -12.34 4.96
N ARG A 319 -8.92 -11.38 5.86
CA ARG A 319 -8.88 -9.93 5.61
C ARG A 319 -7.69 -9.48 4.78
N ASN A 320 -6.47 -9.96 5.08
CA ASN A 320 -5.21 -9.61 4.39
C ASN A 320 -5.17 -9.93 2.88
N TYR A 321 -6.11 -10.73 2.38
CA TYR A 321 -6.25 -11.08 0.96
C TYR A 321 -7.50 -10.48 0.32
N THR A 322 -8.32 -9.71 1.05
CA THR A 322 -9.57 -9.12 0.53
C THR A 322 -9.66 -7.61 0.70
N TYR A 323 -8.99 -7.03 1.70
CA TYR A 323 -9.16 -5.62 2.04
C TYR A 323 -8.83 -4.67 0.88
N ALA A 324 -7.86 -5.04 0.04
CA ALA A 324 -7.33 -4.18 -1.01
C ALA A 324 -8.16 -4.15 -2.31
N LYS A 325 -9.24 -4.94 -2.39
CA LYS A 325 -10.19 -4.94 -3.53
C LYS A 325 -11.59 -4.43 -3.17
N PHE A 326 -11.94 -4.33 -1.88
CA PHE A 326 -13.30 -3.96 -1.48
C PHE A 326 -13.59 -2.46 -1.57
N GLY A 327 -12.57 -1.60 -1.58
CA GLY A 327 -12.79 -0.18 -1.93
C GLY A 327 -13.41 -0.03 -3.33
N ARG A 328 -12.84 -0.73 -4.33
CA ARG A 328 -13.40 -0.78 -5.70
C ARG A 328 -14.83 -1.31 -5.74
N ALA A 329 -15.14 -2.35 -4.96
CA ALA A 329 -16.51 -2.88 -4.90
C ALA A 329 -17.51 -1.84 -4.36
N ILE A 330 -17.10 -1.08 -3.33
CA ILE A 330 -17.89 0.02 -2.75
C ILE A 330 -18.04 1.18 -3.74
N LEU A 331 -16.95 1.57 -4.42
CA LEU A 331 -16.98 2.65 -5.41
C LEU A 331 -17.96 2.36 -6.56
N ASN A 332 -18.09 1.09 -6.95
CA ASN A 332 -19.01 0.65 -8.01
C ASN A 332 -20.48 0.59 -7.57
N GLN A 333 -20.79 0.85 -6.29
CA GLN A 333 -22.17 0.98 -5.83
C GLN A 333 -22.72 2.38 -6.14
N PRO A 334 -24.05 2.57 -6.17
CA PRO A 334 -24.61 3.90 -6.40
C PRO A 334 -24.09 4.90 -5.35
N GLN A 335 -23.69 6.07 -5.84
CA GLN A 335 -22.99 7.12 -5.07
C GLN A 335 -21.66 6.72 -4.43
N GLY A 336 -21.13 5.52 -4.69
CA GLY A 336 -19.84 5.06 -4.15
C GLY A 336 -19.81 4.89 -2.63
N ILE A 337 -20.98 4.69 -1.99
CA ILE A 337 -21.12 4.54 -0.54
C ILE A 337 -21.77 3.21 -0.16
N ALA A 338 -21.45 2.75 1.05
CA ALA A 338 -22.09 1.60 1.68
C ALA A 338 -22.13 1.78 3.20
N PHE A 339 -22.86 0.89 3.87
CA PHE A 339 -23.00 0.79 5.31
C PHE A 339 -22.44 -0.56 5.74
N GLN A 340 -21.35 -0.56 6.51
CA GLN A 340 -20.95 -1.76 7.23
C GLN A 340 -21.80 -1.85 8.49
N THR A 341 -22.40 -3.02 8.73
CA THR A 341 -23.43 -3.23 9.76
C THR A 341 -23.10 -4.43 10.63
N TRP A 342 -23.23 -4.23 11.94
CA TRP A 342 -22.96 -5.22 12.98
C TRP A 342 -24.05 -5.19 14.05
N ASP A 343 -24.13 -6.29 14.78
CA ASP A 343 -24.82 -6.38 16.07
C ASP A 343 -23.78 -6.42 17.21
N SER A 344 -24.24 -6.61 18.45
CA SER A 344 -23.36 -6.64 19.63
C SER A 344 -22.27 -7.71 19.55
N LYS A 345 -22.56 -8.86 18.93
CA LYS A 345 -21.59 -9.95 18.72
C LYS A 345 -20.43 -9.49 17.84
N GLY A 346 -20.73 -8.82 16.73
CA GLY A 346 -19.70 -8.30 15.82
C GLY A 346 -18.92 -7.12 16.40
N VAL A 347 -19.62 -6.20 17.10
CA VAL A 347 -19.03 -4.99 17.70
C VAL A 347 -17.91 -5.33 18.68
N ALA A 348 -18.06 -6.40 19.47
CA ALA A 348 -17.08 -6.84 20.46
C ALA A 348 -15.70 -7.20 19.87
N TRP A 349 -15.60 -7.40 18.56
CA TRP A 349 -14.37 -7.76 17.84
C TRP A 349 -13.82 -6.65 16.95
N LEU A 350 -14.49 -5.50 16.88
CA LEU A 350 -14.00 -4.35 16.13
C LEU A 350 -12.70 -3.84 16.76
N ARG A 351 -11.80 -3.35 15.90
CA ARG A 351 -10.50 -2.83 16.34
C ARG A 351 -10.67 -1.40 16.83
N ASP A 352 -10.31 -1.11 18.07
CA ASP A 352 -10.33 0.25 18.64
C ASP A 352 -9.56 1.26 17.79
N GLU A 353 -8.47 0.81 17.15
CA GLU A 353 -7.67 1.64 16.22
C GLU A 353 -8.51 2.19 15.05
N GLU A 354 -9.48 1.43 14.54
CA GLU A 354 -10.28 1.80 13.36
C GLU A 354 -11.69 2.30 13.73
N TYR A 355 -12.18 1.93 14.92
CA TYR A 355 -13.58 2.06 15.31
C TYR A 355 -13.79 2.74 16.68
N ARG A 356 -12.84 3.45 17.27
CA ARG A 356 -13.12 4.27 18.47
C ARG A 356 -13.92 5.54 18.11
N ASP A 357 -14.69 6.03 19.07
CA ASP A 357 -15.69 7.09 18.84
C ASP A 357 -15.05 8.43 18.43
N GLU A 358 -13.76 8.64 18.75
CA GLU A 358 -13.01 9.84 18.34
C GLU A 358 -12.66 9.86 16.84
N ILE A 359 -12.72 8.70 16.16
CA ILE A 359 -12.28 8.55 14.76
C ILE A 359 -13.44 8.28 13.81
N VAL A 360 -14.46 7.55 14.26
CA VAL A 360 -15.57 7.11 13.42
C VAL A 360 -16.90 7.59 13.95
N GLU A 361 -17.75 8.03 13.03
CA GLU A 361 -19.16 8.22 13.32
C GLU A 361 -19.89 6.85 13.28
N LYS A 362 -20.32 6.38 14.45
CA LYS A 362 -21.15 5.18 14.57
C LYS A 362 -22.61 5.54 14.66
N ILE A 363 -23.42 4.90 13.82
CA ILE A 363 -24.87 5.02 13.86
C ILE A 363 -25.39 3.88 14.75
N HIS A 364 -25.82 4.21 15.96
CA HIS A 364 -26.33 3.23 16.93
C HIS A 364 -27.86 3.13 16.88
N ALA A 365 -28.39 1.93 17.06
CA ALA A 365 -29.82 1.68 17.18
C ALA A 365 -30.15 0.47 18.05
N SER A 366 -31.38 0.45 18.57
CA SER A 366 -31.92 -0.67 19.36
C SER A 366 -32.55 -1.77 18.51
N SER A 367 -32.87 -1.47 17.25
CA SER A 367 -33.46 -2.38 16.25
C SER A 367 -32.89 -2.11 14.85
N ILE A 368 -33.05 -3.07 13.93
CA ILE A 368 -32.62 -2.93 12.53
C ILE A 368 -33.46 -1.88 11.80
N GLU A 369 -34.75 -1.78 12.13
CA GLU A 369 -35.68 -0.80 11.59
C GLU A 369 -35.27 0.63 12.00
N GLU A 370 -34.93 0.82 13.29
CA GLU A 370 -34.40 2.10 13.75
C GLU A 370 -33.05 2.41 13.10
N LEU A 371 -32.17 1.41 12.92
CA LEU A 371 -30.88 1.60 12.26
C LEU A 371 -31.05 2.05 10.80
N ALA A 372 -31.89 1.36 10.04
CA ALA A 372 -32.17 1.66 8.65
C ALA A 372 -32.77 3.07 8.50
N ARG A 373 -33.72 3.44 9.37
CA ARG A 373 -34.29 4.79 9.40
C ARG A 373 -33.22 5.84 9.66
N LYS A 374 -32.37 5.67 10.69
CA LYS A 374 -31.27 6.62 10.96
C LYS A 374 -30.31 6.76 9.78
N CYS A 375 -29.94 5.64 9.13
CA CYS A 375 -29.10 5.67 7.94
C CYS A 375 -29.76 6.43 6.77
N ALA A 376 -31.09 6.33 6.62
CA ALA A 376 -31.84 7.03 5.58
C ALA A 376 -31.99 8.53 5.88
N ASP A 377 -32.30 8.88 7.12
CA ASP A 377 -32.60 10.26 7.54
C ASP A 377 -31.40 11.20 7.33
N SER A 378 -30.17 10.75 7.58
CA SER A 378 -28.97 11.62 7.59
C SER A 378 -27.72 11.09 6.90
N HIS A 379 -27.70 9.84 6.44
CA HIS A 379 -26.46 9.22 5.92
C HIS A 379 -26.54 8.73 4.47
N GLY A 380 -27.67 8.92 3.79
CA GLY A 380 -27.82 8.68 2.36
C GLY A 380 -28.20 7.25 1.98
N LEU A 381 -28.81 6.48 2.90
CA LEU A 381 -29.50 5.24 2.53
C LEU A 381 -30.81 5.60 1.81
N GLU A 382 -30.98 5.18 0.56
CA GLU A 382 -32.14 5.50 -0.27
C GLU A 382 -33.31 4.53 -0.07
N ASN A 383 -33.02 3.28 0.32
CA ASN A 383 -34.04 2.24 0.47
C ASN A 383 -33.94 1.52 1.83
N PRO A 384 -34.47 2.13 2.91
CA PRO A 384 -34.44 1.53 4.25
C PRO A 384 -35.25 0.24 4.35
N ARG A 385 -36.31 0.08 3.56
CA ARG A 385 -37.09 -1.15 3.53
C ARG A 385 -36.26 -2.33 3.03
N ARG A 386 -35.56 -2.15 1.90
CA ARG A 386 -34.70 -3.21 1.35
C ARG A 386 -33.53 -3.55 2.28
N PHE A 387 -32.98 -2.56 2.99
CA PHE A 387 -31.97 -2.80 4.01
C PHE A 387 -32.47 -3.79 5.08
N ILE A 388 -33.67 -3.57 5.62
CA ILE A 388 -34.29 -4.46 6.63
C ILE A 388 -34.48 -5.86 6.05
N GLU A 389 -35.10 -5.96 4.86
CA GLU A 389 -35.34 -7.24 4.17
C GLU A 389 -34.03 -8.01 3.92
N THR A 390 -32.95 -7.33 3.55
CA THR A 390 -31.62 -7.92 3.36
C THR A 390 -31.05 -8.51 4.66
N VAL A 391 -31.20 -7.83 5.79
CA VAL A 391 -30.73 -8.33 7.10
C VAL A 391 -31.55 -9.57 7.51
N GLU A 392 -32.88 -9.52 7.34
CA GLU A 392 -33.76 -10.66 7.62
C GLU A 392 -33.43 -11.87 6.74
N GLU A 393 -33.27 -11.65 5.43
CA GLU A 393 -32.90 -12.69 4.47
C GLU A 393 -31.58 -13.35 4.83
N TYR A 394 -30.60 -12.54 5.25
CA TYR A 394 -29.29 -12.97 5.70
C TYR A 394 -29.39 -13.80 6.98
N ASN A 395 -30.08 -13.31 8.01
CA ASN A 395 -30.26 -14.01 9.29
C ASN A 395 -30.90 -15.38 9.10
N GLN A 396 -31.95 -15.47 8.28
CA GLN A 396 -32.60 -16.75 7.98
C GLN A 396 -31.67 -17.76 7.29
N ALA A 397 -30.78 -17.30 6.40
CA ALA A 397 -29.78 -18.15 5.79
C ALA A 397 -28.72 -18.63 6.80
N VAL A 398 -28.29 -17.76 7.71
CA VAL A 398 -27.38 -18.15 8.80
C VAL A 398 -28.03 -19.21 9.70
N TYR A 399 -29.28 -19.01 10.13
CA TYR A 399 -29.98 -19.99 10.97
C TYR A 399 -30.10 -21.35 10.28
N GLN A 400 -30.44 -21.35 8.99
CA GLN A 400 -30.56 -22.59 8.24
C GLN A 400 -29.22 -23.32 8.14
N HIS A 401 -28.15 -22.62 7.78
CA HIS A 401 -26.81 -23.20 7.75
C HIS A 401 -26.39 -23.75 9.12
N ARG A 402 -26.70 -23.04 10.22
CA ARG A 402 -26.42 -23.49 11.59
C ARG A 402 -27.19 -24.73 11.99
N LYS A 403 -28.44 -24.90 11.56
CA LYS A 403 -29.22 -26.13 11.81
C LYS A 403 -28.55 -27.35 11.21
N GLU A 404 -28.01 -27.21 10.00
CA GLU A 404 -27.32 -28.27 9.25
C GLU A 404 -25.88 -28.51 9.77
N ASN A 405 -25.22 -27.49 10.33
CA ASN A 405 -23.79 -27.53 10.68
C ASN A 405 -23.53 -27.26 12.18
N ARG A 406 -24.24 -27.97 13.07
CA ARG A 406 -24.17 -27.76 14.54
C ARG A 406 -22.79 -27.92 15.17
N GLY A 407 -21.88 -28.65 14.52
CA GLY A 407 -20.52 -28.89 15.00
C GLY A 407 -19.53 -27.75 14.72
N LEU A 408 -19.86 -26.81 13.82
CA LEU A 408 -18.95 -25.71 13.47
C LEU A 408 -18.97 -24.63 14.55
N LYS A 409 -17.78 -24.19 14.95
CA LYS A 409 -17.56 -23.10 15.90
C LYS A 409 -17.11 -21.85 15.16
N TRP A 410 -17.51 -20.69 15.66
CA TRP A 410 -17.03 -19.43 15.13
C TRP A 410 -15.61 -19.19 15.60
N ASP A 411 -14.72 -18.91 14.65
CA ASP A 411 -13.30 -18.65 14.93
C ASP A 411 -12.78 -17.61 13.93
N PRO A 412 -12.46 -16.39 14.36
CA PRO A 412 -12.04 -15.30 13.49
C PRO A 412 -10.62 -15.49 12.95
N ALA A 413 -9.84 -16.44 13.48
CA ALA A 413 -8.46 -16.69 13.08
C ALA A 413 -8.33 -17.68 11.91
N VAL A 414 -9.40 -18.43 11.58
CA VAL A 414 -9.40 -19.43 10.50
C VAL A 414 -10.63 -19.32 9.61
N LYS A 415 -10.59 -19.93 8.41
CA LYS A 415 -11.79 -20.10 7.58
C LYS A 415 -12.71 -21.15 8.22
N ASP A 416 -13.61 -20.68 9.08
CA ASP A 416 -14.47 -21.49 9.95
C ASP A 416 -15.63 -22.20 9.22
N LYS A 417 -15.86 -21.88 7.94
CA LYS A 417 -16.93 -22.39 7.08
C LYS A 417 -18.35 -22.06 7.56
N LEU A 418 -18.50 -21.17 8.54
CA LEU A 418 -19.82 -20.68 8.92
C LEU A 418 -20.35 -19.78 7.82
N SER A 419 -21.42 -20.23 7.16
CA SER A 419 -21.87 -19.65 5.91
C SER A 419 -23.35 -19.26 5.89
N THR A 420 -23.77 -18.60 4.81
CA THR A 420 -25.17 -18.39 4.41
C THR A 420 -25.61 -19.34 3.29
N GLN A 421 -24.86 -20.42 3.06
CA GLN A 421 -25.16 -21.45 2.06
C GLN A 421 -25.54 -22.76 2.77
N SER A 422 -26.72 -23.28 2.47
CA SER A 422 -27.28 -24.51 3.05
C SER A 422 -28.10 -25.26 2.01
N SER A 423 -28.46 -26.51 2.31
CA SER A 423 -29.23 -27.34 1.38
C SER A 423 -30.63 -26.78 1.09
N GLU A 424 -31.26 -26.13 2.08
CA GLU A 424 -32.60 -25.56 1.96
C GLU A 424 -32.61 -24.06 1.62
N ARG A 425 -31.52 -23.34 1.89
CA ARG A 425 -31.44 -21.89 1.67
C ARG A 425 -30.03 -21.45 1.28
N SER A 426 -29.92 -20.73 0.17
CA SER A 426 -28.66 -20.19 -0.33
C SER A 426 -28.84 -18.78 -0.86
N LEU A 427 -28.05 -17.84 -0.35
CA LEU A 427 -28.08 -16.45 -0.82
C LEU A 427 -27.26 -16.31 -2.12
N LYS A 428 -27.72 -15.46 -3.04
CA LYS A 428 -27.00 -15.13 -4.28
C LYS A 428 -25.57 -14.63 -4.01
N ILE A 429 -25.43 -13.76 -3.01
CA ILE A 429 -24.13 -13.34 -2.50
C ILE A 429 -23.87 -14.13 -1.21
N PRO A 430 -22.95 -15.11 -1.20
CA PRO A 430 -22.65 -15.85 0.01
C PRO A 430 -21.99 -14.93 1.03
N LYS A 431 -22.08 -15.32 2.30
CA LYS A 431 -21.03 -15.05 3.28
C LYS A 431 -20.36 -16.40 3.51
N SER A 432 -19.14 -16.59 3.00
CA SER A 432 -18.54 -17.92 2.93
C SER A 432 -17.96 -18.41 4.26
N ASN A 433 -17.59 -17.48 5.14
CA ASN A 433 -17.03 -17.75 6.47
C ASN A 433 -17.50 -16.67 7.45
N TRP A 434 -17.37 -16.97 8.75
CA TRP A 434 -17.66 -16.07 9.87
C TRP A 434 -19.11 -15.55 9.88
N ALA A 435 -20.05 -16.29 9.31
CA ALA A 435 -21.45 -15.89 9.29
C ALA A 435 -22.08 -16.01 10.68
N LEU A 436 -22.36 -14.86 11.29
CA LEU A 436 -23.20 -14.71 12.47
C LEU A 436 -24.47 -13.95 12.07
N ALA A 437 -25.60 -14.31 12.67
CA ALA A 437 -26.83 -13.54 12.51
C ALA A 437 -26.67 -12.16 13.17
N ILE A 438 -27.31 -11.16 12.61
CA ILE A 438 -27.37 -9.78 13.08
C ILE A 438 -28.74 -9.60 13.72
N ASP A 439 -28.87 -10.09 14.95
CA ASP A 439 -30.14 -10.23 15.66
C ASP A 439 -30.06 -9.86 17.16
N GLU A 440 -28.86 -9.49 17.67
CA GLU A 440 -28.66 -9.13 19.07
C GLU A 440 -28.17 -7.68 19.24
N GLY A 441 -29.07 -6.78 19.63
CA GLY A 441 -28.73 -5.38 19.85
C GLY A 441 -27.68 -5.14 20.97
N PRO A 442 -27.03 -3.97 21.02
CA PRO A 442 -27.22 -2.84 20.11
C PRO A 442 -26.69 -3.10 18.71
N PHE A 443 -27.35 -2.50 17.71
CA PHE A 443 -26.92 -2.54 16.32
C PHE A 443 -26.13 -1.29 15.96
N VAL A 444 -25.12 -1.46 15.11
CA VAL A 444 -24.23 -0.38 14.68
C VAL A 444 -24.08 -0.41 13.17
N ALA A 445 -24.14 0.76 12.54
CA ALA A 445 -23.68 0.97 11.17
C ALA A 445 -22.59 2.04 11.09
N VAL A 446 -21.67 1.86 10.15
CA VAL A 446 -20.66 2.86 9.77
C VAL A 446 -20.76 3.09 8.27
N LYS A 447 -20.88 4.37 7.87
CA LYS A 447 -20.87 4.76 6.46
C LYS A 447 -19.43 4.72 5.93
N VAL A 448 -19.25 4.01 4.83
CA VAL A 448 -17.95 3.83 4.17
C VAL A 448 -18.00 4.22 2.70
N GLY A 449 -16.88 4.72 2.20
CA GLY A 449 -16.60 4.94 0.79
C GLY A 449 -15.37 4.14 0.34
N CYS A 450 -14.81 4.55 -0.79
CA CYS A 450 -13.60 3.97 -1.36
C CYS A 450 -12.38 4.86 -1.12
N GLY A 451 -11.37 4.33 -0.43
CA GLY A 451 -10.06 4.99 -0.29
C GLY A 451 -9.03 4.35 -1.22
N VAL A 452 -8.53 5.08 -2.21
CA VAL A 452 -7.45 4.62 -3.09
C VAL A 452 -6.09 4.80 -2.42
N THR A 453 -5.24 3.78 -2.49
CA THR A 453 -3.94 3.75 -1.81
C THR A 453 -2.76 3.82 -2.76
N PHE A 454 -2.71 2.97 -3.79
CA PHE A 454 -1.67 3.02 -4.82
C PHE A 454 -2.10 2.25 -6.06
N THR A 455 -1.41 2.50 -7.18
CA THR A 455 -1.71 1.96 -8.50
C THR A 455 -0.76 0.81 -8.88
N PHE A 456 -1.24 -0.16 -9.66
CA PHE A 456 -0.47 -1.35 -10.03
C PHE A 456 0.27 -1.25 -11.38
N GLY A 457 -0.12 -0.29 -12.22
CA GLY A 457 0.57 0.03 -13.46
C GLY A 457 1.76 0.96 -13.21
N GLY A 458 2.84 0.74 -13.96
CA GLY A 458 4.08 1.51 -13.83
C GLY A 458 5.05 1.25 -14.98
N LEU A 459 6.34 1.38 -14.70
CA LEU A 459 7.43 1.18 -15.64
C LEU A 459 7.99 -0.24 -15.54
N ALA A 460 8.46 -0.77 -16.67
CA ALA A 460 9.23 -2.00 -16.72
C ALA A 460 10.67 -1.73 -16.24
N ILE A 461 11.19 -2.64 -15.43
CA ILE A 461 12.58 -2.63 -14.98
C ILE A 461 13.24 -3.98 -15.27
N ASP A 462 14.56 -3.99 -15.38
CA ASP A 462 15.35 -5.22 -15.25
C ASP A 462 15.29 -5.69 -13.79
N PRO A 463 14.75 -6.89 -13.50
CA PRO A 463 14.63 -7.40 -12.13
C PRO A 463 15.96 -7.48 -11.37
N LYS A 464 17.08 -7.69 -12.08
CA LYS A 464 18.40 -7.88 -11.45
C LYS A 464 19.05 -6.58 -11.03
N THR A 465 18.81 -5.50 -11.79
CA THR A 465 19.50 -4.21 -11.60
C THR A 465 18.58 -3.07 -11.19
N ALA A 466 17.26 -3.24 -11.33
CA ALA A 466 16.26 -2.19 -11.27
C ALA A 466 16.42 -1.08 -12.34
N GLY A 467 17.19 -1.33 -13.41
CA GLY A 467 17.35 -0.40 -14.52
C GLY A 467 16.06 -0.26 -15.34
N VAL A 468 15.66 0.97 -15.68
CA VAL A 468 14.45 1.23 -16.47
C VAL A 468 14.64 0.66 -17.87
N VAL A 469 13.67 -0.14 -18.32
CA VAL A 469 13.66 -0.72 -19.67
C VAL A 469 12.93 0.24 -20.61
N SER A 470 13.56 0.59 -21.74
CA SER A 470 12.92 1.38 -22.79
C SER A 470 12.04 0.53 -23.70
N LEU A 471 11.23 1.16 -24.56
CA LEU A 471 10.44 0.48 -25.60
C LEU A 471 11.30 -0.35 -26.57
N SER A 472 12.60 -0.08 -26.68
CA SER A 472 13.55 -0.92 -27.45
C SER A 472 13.88 -2.26 -26.78
N GLY A 473 13.40 -2.50 -25.56
CA GLY A 473 13.70 -3.69 -24.76
C GLY A 473 15.06 -3.63 -24.04
N ARG A 474 15.81 -2.53 -24.18
CA ARG A 474 17.11 -2.32 -23.53
C ARG A 474 16.98 -1.38 -22.33
N SER A 475 17.78 -1.64 -21.30
CA SER A 475 17.89 -0.73 -20.16
C SER A 475 18.48 0.62 -20.58
N VAL A 476 17.95 1.70 -20.01
CA VAL A 476 18.45 3.07 -20.21
C VAL A 476 19.63 3.30 -19.26
N PRO A 477 20.87 3.48 -19.75
CA PRO A 477 22.04 3.52 -18.88
C PRO A 477 21.96 4.65 -17.85
N GLY A 478 22.14 4.32 -16.57
CA GLY A 478 22.09 5.30 -15.48
C GLY A 478 20.68 5.71 -15.05
N VAL A 479 19.60 5.10 -15.56
CA VAL A 479 18.23 5.32 -15.08
C VAL A 479 17.70 4.06 -14.41
N PHE A 480 17.31 4.18 -13.15
CA PHE A 480 16.76 3.11 -12.32
C PHE A 480 15.38 3.48 -11.80
N CYS A 481 14.58 2.50 -11.40
CA CYS A 481 13.24 2.73 -10.88
C CYS A 481 12.88 1.76 -9.76
N ALA A 482 12.16 2.25 -8.74
CA ALA A 482 11.79 1.49 -7.56
C ALA A 482 10.43 1.95 -6.96
N GLY A 483 9.89 1.12 -6.08
CA GLY A 483 8.61 1.41 -5.41
C GLY A 483 7.41 1.24 -6.33
N GLU A 484 6.35 2.01 -6.07
CA GLU A 484 5.08 1.91 -6.81
C GLU A 484 5.18 2.40 -8.26
N MET A 485 6.30 3.02 -8.65
CA MET A 485 6.59 3.31 -10.06
C MET A 485 6.88 2.04 -10.86
N VAL A 486 7.19 0.90 -10.22
CA VAL A 486 7.48 -0.36 -10.90
C VAL A 486 6.18 -1.11 -11.19
N GLY A 487 5.94 -1.37 -12.48
CA GLY A 487 4.82 -2.20 -12.92
C GLY A 487 5.19 -3.67 -13.00
N GLY A 488 4.19 -4.55 -12.86
CA GLY A 488 4.34 -6.00 -13.12
C GLY A 488 4.38 -6.89 -11.88
N LEU A 489 4.47 -6.34 -10.67
CA LEU A 489 4.38 -7.14 -9.44
C LEU A 489 2.94 -7.43 -9.01
N PHE A 490 2.06 -6.43 -9.16
CA PHE A 490 0.69 -6.49 -8.68
C PHE A 490 -0.29 -6.32 -9.83
N TYR A 491 -1.43 -6.99 -9.69
CA TYR A 491 -2.57 -7.00 -10.62
C TYR A 491 -3.83 -6.93 -9.75
N GLU A 492 -5.00 -7.37 -10.22
CA GLU A 492 -6.28 -7.58 -9.51
C GLU A 492 -6.27 -7.38 -7.99
N ASN A 493 -5.34 -8.03 -7.28
CA ASN A 493 -5.01 -7.73 -5.90
C ASN A 493 -3.49 -7.86 -5.60
N TYR A 494 -3.07 -7.56 -4.38
CA TYR A 494 -1.70 -7.76 -3.89
C TYR A 494 -1.69 -8.44 -2.51
N PRO A 495 -0.63 -9.19 -2.14
CA PRO A 495 -0.51 -9.72 -0.79
C PRO A 495 -0.24 -8.57 0.18
N GLY A 496 -1.04 -8.43 1.25
CA GLY A 496 -0.80 -7.37 2.23
C GLY A 496 0.66 -7.31 2.69
N GLY A 497 1.20 -6.11 2.90
CA GLY A 497 2.60 -5.88 3.32
C GLY A 497 3.66 -6.00 2.22
N SER A 498 3.34 -6.57 1.05
CA SER A 498 4.34 -6.73 -0.02
C SER A 498 4.70 -5.42 -0.73
N GLY A 499 3.87 -4.37 -0.63
CA GLY A 499 4.16 -3.05 -1.19
C GLY A 499 5.38 -2.37 -0.54
N LEU A 500 5.41 -2.32 0.80
CA LEU A 500 6.57 -1.80 1.54
C LEU A 500 7.81 -2.67 1.33
N THR A 501 7.62 -3.99 1.31
CA THR A 501 8.69 -4.97 1.03
C THR A 501 9.30 -4.74 -0.35
N SER A 502 8.47 -4.59 -1.38
CA SER A 502 8.91 -4.27 -2.75
C SER A 502 9.65 -2.94 -2.80
N GLY A 503 9.13 -1.90 -2.15
CA GLY A 503 9.82 -0.62 -2.06
C GLY A 503 11.22 -0.74 -1.45
N ALA A 504 11.40 -1.53 -0.40
CA ALA A 504 12.70 -1.74 0.23
C ALA A 504 13.64 -2.59 -0.64
N VAL A 505 13.18 -3.71 -1.18
CA VAL A 505 13.97 -4.61 -2.05
C VAL A 505 14.47 -3.87 -3.29
N PHE A 506 13.55 -3.32 -4.10
CA PHE A 506 13.92 -2.66 -5.35
C PHE A 506 14.55 -1.28 -5.11
N GLY A 507 14.20 -0.59 -4.02
CA GLY A 507 14.86 0.66 -3.62
C GLY A 507 16.34 0.42 -3.29
N ARG A 508 16.62 -0.54 -2.39
CA ARG A 508 18.00 -0.92 -2.04
C ARG A 508 18.79 -1.38 -3.26
N LYS A 509 18.18 -2.21 -4.11
CA LYS A 509 18.79 -2.68 -5.36
C LYS A 509 19.13 -1.54 -6.31
N ALA A 510 18.18 -0.64 -6.56
CA ALA A 510 18.39 0.52 -7.42
C ALA A 510 19.53 1.42 -6.93
N GLY A 511 19.62 1.66 -5.61
CA GLY A 511 20.71 2.45 -5.03
C GLY A 511 22.10 1.82 -5.22
N ILE A 512 22.22 0.52 -4.98
CA ILE A 512 23.47 -0.24 -5.20
C ILE A 512 23.92 -0.11 -6.66
N HIS A 513 23.04 -0.36 -7.62
CA HIS A 513 23.39 -0.32 -9.04
C HIS A 513 23.60 1.10 -9.57
N ALA A 514 22.88 2.10 -9.04
CA ALA A 514 23.13 3.51 -9.35
C ALA A 514 24.52 3.96 -8.89
N ALA A 515 24.94 3.58 -7.68
CA ALA A 515 26.28 3.85 -7.18
C ALA A 515 27.36 3.18 -8.04
N ALA A 516 27.16 1.90 -8.41
CA ALA A 516 28.08 1.18 -9.28
C ALA A 516 28.24 1.88 -10.65
N HIS A 517 27.14 2.32 -11.27
CA HIS A 517 27.16 3.09 -12.52
C HIS A 517 27.91 4.42 -12.36
N ALA A 518 27.64 5.16 -11.29
CA ALA A 518 28.28 6.45 -11.01
C ALA A 518 29.80 6.33 -10.77
N ASN A 519 30.23 5.23 -10.16
CA ASN A 519 31.63 4.95 -9.90
C ASN A 519 32.38 4.51 -11.16
N ALA A 520 31.78 3.66 -12.02
CA ALA A 520 32.38 3.26 -13.29
C ALA A 520 32.69 4.46 -14.21
N LYS A 521 31.78 5.45 -14.27
CA LYS A 521 32.01 6.72 -14.99
C LYS A 521 33.12 7.58 -14.38
N ARG A 522 33.42 7.44 -13.08
CA ARG A 522 34.53 8.17 -12.45
C ARG A 522 35.87 7.60 -12.91
N THR A 523 35.99 6.27 -13.01
CA THR A 523 37.22 5.58 -13.43
C THR A 523 37.54 5.82 -14.91
N SER A 524 36.54 5.87 -15.79
CA SER A 524 36.75 6.10 -17.22
C SER A 524 37.25 7.52 -17.56
N VAL A 525 36.88 8.53 -16.77
CA VAL A 525 37.34 9.93 -16.95
C VAL A 525 38.78 10.13 -16.46
N VAL A 526 39.23 9.35 -15.48
CA VAL A 526 40.62 9.40 -15.00
C VAL A 526 41.57 8.67 -15.97
N GLY A 527 41.12 7.58 -16.60
CA GLY A 527 41.91 6.83 -17.58
C GLY A 527 42.07 7.48 -18.96
N SER A 528 41.26 8.49 -19.31
CA SER A 528 41.36 9.22 -20.59
C SER A 528 42.16 10.52 -20.52
N ARG A 529 42.76 10.84 -19.35
CA ARG A 529 43.63 12.00 -19.11
C ARG A 529 45.11 11.64 -18.91
N LEU A 530 45.49 10.39 -19.19
CA LEU A 530 46.86 9.90 -19.32
C LEU A 530 47.08 9.53 -20.78
#